data_AF-A0A972Y1W0-F1
#
_entry.id   AF-A0A972Y1W0-F1
#
_cell.length_a   1.000
_cell.length_b   1.000
_cell.length_c   1.000
_cell.angle_alpha   90.00
_cell.angle_beta   90.00
_cell.angle_gamma   90.00
#
_symmetry.space_group_name_H-M   'P 1'
#
loop_
_entity.id
_entity.type
_entity.pdbx_description
1 polymer ?
#
loop_
_entity_poly.entity_id
_entity_poly.type
_entity_poly.pdbx_seq_one_letter_code
_entity_poly.pdbx_strand_id
1 'polypeptide(L)' 'KEEESLTVWVSDDKNKMPIRIQANIVVGSIKADLDAYKGLKYPFKIQVNN' A
#
# COMPACT_ATOMS: atom_id res chain seq x y z
N LYS A 1 -14.03 13.26 19.49
CA LYS A 1 -13.06 13.60 18.43
C LYS A 1 -12.87 12.31 17.65
N GLU A 2 -13.62 12.13 16.58
CA GLU A 2 -13.64 10.87 15.85
C GLU A 2 -12.29 10.70 15.14
N GLU A 3 -11.58 9.62 15.48
CA GLU A 3 -10.27 9.30 14.95
C GLU A 3 -10.39 8.71 13.54
N GLU A 4 -10.93 9.51 12.61
CA GLU A 4 -10.78 9.21 11.19
C GLU A 4 -9.28 9.27 10.86
N SER A 5 -8.68 8.09 10.83
CA SER A 5 -7.24 7.90 10.64
C SER A 5 -7.03 7.08 9.38
N LEU A 6 -6.22 7.64 8.48
CA LEU A 6 -5.82 6.99 7.23
C LEU A 6 -4.36 6.56 7.36
N THR A 7 -4.11 5.28 7.14
CA THR A 7 -2.75 4.73 7.02
C THR A 7 -2.55 4.21 5.61
N VAL A 8 -1.45 4.63 4.98
CA VAL A 8 -1.04 4.17 3.65
C VAL A 8 0.33 3.55 3.77
N TRP A 9 0.46 2.30 3.33
CA TRP A 9 1.74 1.63 3.22
C TRP A 9 2.23 1.80 1.80
N VAL A 10 3.49 2.22 1.67
CA VAL A 10 4.14 2.47 0.39
C VAL A 10 5.30 1.48 0.24
N SER A 11 5.47 0.92 -0.95
CA SER A 11 6.57 0.00 -1.25
C SER A 11 7.92 0.69 -1.06
N ASP A 12 8.91 -0.08 -0.59
CA ASP A 12 10.28 0.41 -0.51
C ASP A 12 11.08 0.08 -1.78
N ASP A 13 10.61 0.62 -2.91
CA ASP A 13 11.30 0.52 -4.19
C ASP A 13 11.33 1.91 -4.87
N LYS A 14 11.83 1.98 -6.11
CA LYS A 14 11.88 3.25 -6.86
C LYS A 14 10.52 3.71 -7.36
N ASN A 15 9.54 2.82 -7.50
CA ASN A 15 8.18 3.15 -7.90
C ASN A 15 7.36 3.72 -6.74
N LYS A 16 7.73 3.42 -5.48
CA LYS A 16 7.07 3.94 -4.25
C LYS A 16 5.55 3.82 -4.35
N MET A 17 5.09 2.60 -4.64
CA MET A 17 3.68 2.35 -4.89
C MET A 17 2.90 2.12 -3.59
N PRO A 18 1.65 2.61 -3.48
CA PRO A 18 0.77 2.22 -2.39
C PRO A 18 0.48 0.70 -2.47
N ILE A 19 0.84 -0.02 -1.40
CA ILE A 19 0.63 -1.47 -1.31
C ILE A 19 -0.62 -1.81 -0.48
N ARG A 20 -0.97 -0.95 0.48
CA ARG A 20 -2.16 -1.08 1.32
C ARG A 20 -2.68 0.28 1.72
N ILE A 21 -4.00 0.38 1.84
CA ILE A 21 -4.70 1.51 2.44
C ILE A 21 -5.60 0.98 3.55
N GLN A 22 -5.55 1.60 4.73
CA GLN A 22 -6.48 1.34 5.82
C GLN A 22 -7.07 2.64 6.33
N ALA A 23 -8.40 2.68 6.41
CA ALA A 23 -9.13 3.77 7.03
C ALA A 23 -9.94 3.22 8.21
N ASN A 24 -9.76 3.83 9.38
CA ASN A 24 -10.61 3.58 10.54
C ASN A 24 -11.78 4.56 10.50
N ILE A 25 -13.00 4.06 10.67
CA ILE A 25 -14.24 4.84 10.71
C ILE A 25 -14.94 4.57 12.05
N VAL A 26 -16.02 5.31 12.34
CA VAL A 26 -16.74 5.24 13.63
C VAL A 26 -17.09 3.81 14.04
N VAL A 27 -17.48 2.95 13.09
CA VAL A 27 -17.70 1.52 13.34
C VAL A 27 -17.00 0.71 12.25
N GLY A 28 -15.88 0.08 12.63
CA GLY A 28 -15.12 -0.83 11.78
C GLY A 28 -13.95 -0.17 11.06
N SER A 29 -13.43 -0.87 10.05
CA SER A 29 -12.32 -0.39 9.23
C SER A 29 -12.45 -0.88 7.80
N ILE A 30 -11.96 -0.08 6.86
CA ILE A 30 -11.82 -0.45 5.45
C ILE A 30 -10.36 -0.79 5.22
N LYS A 31 -10.10 -1.92 4.55
CA LYS A 31 -8.76 -2.35 4.12
C LYS A 31 -8.79 -2.63 2.63
N ALA A 32 -7.84 -2.08 1.90
CA ALA A 32 -7.65 -2.31 0.48
C ALA A 32 -6.19 -2.68 0.22
N ASP A 33 -5.98 -3.79 -0.48
CA ASP A 33 -4.68 -4.33 -0.84
C ASP A 33 -4.43 -4.20 -2.34
N LEU A 34 -3.17 -3.98 -2.72
CA LEU A 34 -2.74 -3.98 -4.11
C LEU A 34 -2.82 -5.41 -4.68
N ASP A 35 -3.77 -5.64 -5.59
CA ASP A 35 -3.96 -6.93 -6.26
C ASP A 35 -3.06 -7.11 -7.49
N ALA A 36 -2.97 -6.07 -8.34
CA ALA A 36 -2.17 -6.10 -9.55
C ALA A 36 -1.61 -4.71 -9.90
N TYR A 37 -0.50 -4.70 -10.64
CA TYR A 37 0.13 -3.50 -11.15
C TYR A 37 0.49 -3.61 -12.62
N LYS A 38 0.53 -2.48 -13.32
CA LYS A 38 0.96 -2.39 -14.72
C LYS A 38 1.61 -1.04 -14.99
N GLY A 39 2.47 -0.98 -16.01
CA GLY A 39 3.08 0.29 -16.47
C GLY A 39 4.04 0.92 -15.47
N LEU A 40 4.90 0.13 -14.82
CA LEU A 40 5.87 0.65 -13.86
C LEU A 40 6.87 1.61 -14.52
N LYS A 41 7.18 2.72 -13.84
CA LYS A 41 8.22 3.67 -14.26
C LYS A 41 9.63 3.05 -14.18
N TYR A 42 9.87 2.24 -13.17
CA TYR A 42 11.11 1.50 -12.97
C TYR A 42 10.82 -0.01 -12.99
N PRO A 43 11.65 -0.82 -13.67
CA PRO A 43 11.47 -2.28 -13.70
C PRO A 43 11.41 -2.88 -12.29
N PHE A 44 10.57 -3.89 -12.13
CA PHE A 44 10.48 -4.63 -10.88
C PHE A 44 11.80 -5.37 -10.61
N LYS A 45 12.28 -5.29 -9.38
CA LYS A 45 13.52 -5.96 -8.94
C LYS A 45 13.18 -7.14 -8.05
N ILE A 46 13.64 -8.32 -8.43
CA ILE A 46 13.51 -9.53 -7.61
C ILE A 46 14.77 -9.65 -6.75
N GLN A 47 14.61 -9.73 -5.44
CA GLN A 47 15.70 -10.05 -4.51
C GLN A 47 15.57 -11.53 -4.12
N VAL A 48 16.60 -12.32 -4.38
CA VAL A 48 16.68 -13.73 -3.97
C VAL A 48 17.78 -13.82 -2.93
N ASN A 49 17.41 -14.23 -1.71
CA ASN A 49 18.37 -14.49 -0.64
C ASN A 49 18.58 -16.01 -0.58
N ASN A 50 19.85 -16.44 -0.61
CA ASN A 50 20.25 -17.84 -0.46
C ASN A 50 20.41 -18.21 1.01
#